data_AF-A0A661BPH7-F1
#
_entry.id   AF-A0A661BPH7-F1
#
_cell.length_a   1.000
_cell.length_b   1.000
_cell.length_c   1.000
_cell.angle_alpha   90.00
_cell.angle_beta   90.00
_cell.angle_gamma   90.00
#
_symmetry.space_group_name_H-M   'P 1'
#
loop_
_entity.id
_entity.type
_entity.pdbx_description
1 polymer ?
#
loop_
_entity_poly.entity_id
_entity_poly.type
_entity_poly.pdbx_seq_one_letter_code
_entity_poly.pdbx_strand_id
1 'polypeptide(L)'
;MLYNYTLDVPTDYRRSLAIAWLWLAVLTLLGAGIFSVLLVLSRTPMIGEIIPFTDFFHTALVIHVNLSSLVWILSFASVLWCLNSRSIFPWLARMIFVVVLVGTAIIAISPFFGSANALMSNYIPILDAPLYLSGLIIFGIGIGLQVVFSMSAMFKVGEAISGQGVIRFGL
;
A
#
# COMPACT_ATOMS: atom_id res chain seq x y z
N MET A 1 -20.31 35.96 2.37
CA MET A 1 -19.95 34.86 1.45
C MET A 1 -19.61 33.64 2.29
N LEU A 2 -20.42 32.58 2.23
CA LEU A 2 -20.10 31.31 2.89
C LEU A 2 -19.14 30.55 1.97
N TYR A 3 -17.93 30.29 2.44
CA TYR A 3 -17.00 29.41 1.74
C TYR A 3 -17.58 28.00 1.68
N ASN A 4 -17.52 27.36 0.50
CA ASN A 4 -17.93 25.97 0.36
C ASN A 4 -16.78 25.03 0.76
N TYR A 5 -17.05 24.12 1.70
CA TYR A 5 -16.13 23.13 2.25
C TYR A 5 -16.50 21.69 1.83
N THR A 6 -17.10 21.52 0.65
CA THR A 6 -17.37 20.20 0.07
C THR A 6 -16.42 19.91 -1.09
N LEU A 7 -15.84 18.71 -1.10
CA LEU A 7 -15.13 18.18 -2.28
C LEU A 7 -16.10 17.34 -3.11
N ASP A 8 -16.23 17.69 -4.39
CA ASP A 8 -16.99 16.88 -5.33
C ASP A 8 -16.27 15.55 -5.57
N VAL A 9 -17.00 14.44 -5.42
CA VAL A 9 -16.47 13.12 -5.72
C VAL A 9 -16.39 12.96 -7.25
N PRO A 10 -15.22 12.64 -7.82
CA PRO A 10 -15.11 12.37 -9.25
C PRO A 10 -16.12 11.33 -9.74
N THR A 11 -16.66 11.51 -10.93
CA THR A 11 -17.59 10.54 -11.56
C THR A 11 -16.94 9.74 -12.69
N ASP A 12 -15.66 9.98 -12.96
CA ASP A 12 -14.88 9.35 -14.02
C ASP A 12 -13.98 8.20 -13.50
N TYR A 13 -12.94 7.85 -14.27
CA TYR A 13 -12.01 6.76 -13.94
C TYR A 13 -11.37 6.91 -12.54
N ARG A 14 -11.20 8.14 -12.03
CA ARG A 14 -10.60 8.40 -10.71
C ARG A 14 -11.38 7.72 -9.60
N ARG A 15 -12.71 7.67 -9.70
CA ARG A 15 -13.57 6.97 -8.73
C ARG A 15 -13.33 5.47 -8.76
N SER A 16 -13.33 4.87 -9.96
CA SER A 16 -13.07 3.44 -10.11
C SER A 16 -11.67 3.05 -9.62
N LEU A 17 -10.68 3.91 -9.87
CA LEU A 17 -9.31 3.68 -9.44
C LEU A 17 -9.17 3.85 -7.91
N ALA A 18 -9.82 4.85 -7.32
CA ALA A 18 -9.87 5.03 -5.87
C ALA A 18 -10.51 3.83 -5.17
N ILE A 19 -11.57 3.24 -5.76
CA ILE A 19 -12.16 1.99 -5.25
C ILE A 19 -11.16 0.83 -5.34
N ALA A 20 -10.39 0.72 -6.44
CA ALA A 20 -9.37 -0.31 -6.58
C ALA A 20 -8.25 -0.17 -5.54
N TRP A 21 -7.77 1.05 -5.31
CA TRP A 21 -6.81 1.36 -4.24
C TRP A 21 -7.36 1.04 -2.84
N LEU A 22 -8.65 1.34 -2.61
CA LEU A 22 -9.31 1.03 -1.34
C LEU A 22 -9.39 -0.47 -1.12
N TRP A 23 -9.76 -1.25 -2.15
CA TRP A 23 -9.74 -2.70 -2.06
C TRP A 23 -8.34 -3.24 -1.79
N LEU A 24 -7.31 -2.73 -2.46
CA LEU A 24 -5.93 -3.12 -2.18
C LEU A 24 -5.57 -2.86 -0.72
N ALA A 25 -5.87 -1.67 -0.19
CA ALA A 25 -5.63 -1.33 1.21
C ALA A 25 -6.37 -2.28 2.16
N VAL A 26 -7.67 -2.48 1.96
CA VAL A 26 -8.48 -3.37 2.83
C VAL A 26 -7.95 -4.80 2.79
N LEU A 27 -7.62 -5.33 1.61
CA LEU A 27 -7.12 -6.69 1.45
C LEU A 27 -5.72 -6.86 2.06
N THR A 28 -4.84 -5.88 1.95
CA THR A 28 -3.50 -5.96 2.56
C THR A 28 -3.57 -5.82 4.08
N LEU A 29 -4.48 -5.01 4.60
CA LEU A 29 -4.74 -4.94 6.04
C LEU A 29 -5.33 -6.25 6.57
N LEU A 30 -6.27 -6.85 5.85
CA LEU A 30 -6.80 -8.17 6.19
C LEU A 30 -5.70 -9.24 6.16
N GLY A 31 -4.87 -9.24 5.11
CA GLY A 31 -3.70 -10.12 4.99
C GLY A 31 -2.74 -9.94 6.17
N ALA A 32 -2.42 -8.70 6.54
CA ALA A 32 -1.64 -8.41 7.75
C ALA A 32 -2.30 -8.98 9.01
N GLY A 33 -3.63 -8.85 9.15
CA GLY A 33 -4.39 -9.45 10.24
C GLY A 33 -4.25 -10.98 10.30
N ILE A 34 -4.30 -11.66 9.16
CA ILE A 34 -4.06 -13.11 9.08
C ILE A 34 -2.64 -13.44 9.57
N PHE A 35 -1.62 -12.72 9.10
CA PHE A 35 -0.26 -12.92 9.60
C PHE A 35 -0.12 -12.60 11.10
N SER A 36 -0.88 -11.65 11.65
CA SER A 36 -0.92 -11.38 13.09
C SER A 36 -1.42 -12.58 13.90
N VAL A 37 -2.49 -13.24 13.42
CA VAL A 37 -2.99 -14.48 14.06
C VAL A 37 -1.93 -15.58 13.97
N LEU A 38 -1.30 -15.76 12.80
CA LEU A 38 -0.23 -16.75 12.61
C LEU A 38 0.96 -16.50 13.55
N LEU A 39 1.32 -15.24 13.80
CA LEU A 39 2.37 -14.86 14.75
C LEU A 39 2.02 -15.31 16.17
N VAL A 40 0.80 -15.05 16.63
CA VAL A 40 0.35 -15.46 17.97
C VAL A 40 0.35 -17.00 18.09
N LEU A 41 -0.14 -17.70 17.08
CA LEU A 41 -0.14 -19.16 17.06
C LEU A 41 1.29 -19.73 17.11
N SER A 42 2.23 -19.13 16.37
CA SER A 42 3.63 -19.56 16.37
C SER A 42 4.35 -19.35 17.71
N ARG A 43 3.81 -18.51 18.59
CA ARG A 43 4.30 -18.30 19.96
C ARG A 43 3.63 -19.21 20.99
N THR A 44 2.61 -19.97 20.61
CA THR A 44 1.87 -20.84 21.52
C THR A 44 2.61 -22.18 21.67
N PRO A 45 2.99 -22.60 22.89
CA PRO A 45 3.59 -23.92 23.15
C PRO A 45 2.71 -25.04 22.56
N MET A 46 3.31 -26.15 22.09
CA MET A 46 2.70 -27.22 21.28
C MET A 46 2.36 -26.85 19.83
N ILE A 47 1.74 -25.69 19.55
CA ILE A 47 1.38 -25.31 18.17
C ILE A 47 2.64 -24.94 17.37
N GLY A 48 3.55 -24.17 17.98
CA GLY A 48 4.81 -23.76 17.34
C GLY A 48 5.71 -24.94 16.95
N GLU A 49 5.65 -26.06 17.68
CA GLU A 49 6.45 -27.26 17.42
C GLU A 49 5.98 -28.03 16.17
N ILE A 50 4.73 -27.82 15.73
CA ILE A 50 4.14 -28.47 14.55
C ILE A 50 4.43 -27.68 13.26
N ILE A 51 4.86 -26.42 13.37
CA ILE A 51 5.10 -25.56 12.22
C ILE A 51 6.43 -25.97 11.54
N PRO A 52 6.40 -26.43 10.28
CA PRO A 52 7.58 -27.02 9.61
C PRO A 52 8.59 -25.97 9.11
N PHE A 53 8.26 -24.68 9.17
CA PHE A 53 9.08 -23.60 8.65
C PHE A 53 10.04 -23.09 9.73
N THR A 54 11.35 -23.22 9.49
CA THR A 54 12.38 -22.59 10.31
C THR A 54 12.17 -21.08 10.30
N ASP A 55 12.15 -20.47 11.49
CA ASP A 55 12.01 -19.02 11.67
C ASP A 55 10.68 -18.41 11.15
N PHE A 56 9.61 -19.21 11.16
CA PHE A 56 8.27 -18.80 10.73
C PHE A 56 7.78 -17.51 11.40
N PHE A 57 8.05 -17.34 12.71
CA PHE A 57 7.66 -16.14 13.44
C PHE A 57 8.24 -14.87 12.80
N HIS A 58 9.56 -14.81 12.60
CA HIS A 58 10.19 -13.63 12.05
C HIS A 58 9.80 -13.41 10.59
N THR A 59 9.67 -14.48 9.81
CA THR A 59 9.19 -14.38 8.42
C THR A 59 7.78 -13.80 8.33
N ALA A 60 6.84 -14.33 9.13
CA ALA A 60 5.48 -13.82 9.24
C ALA A 60 5.45 -12.37 9.74
N LEU A 61 6.36 -11.99 10.63
CA LEU A 61 6.47 -10.65 11.18
C LEU A 61 6.88 -9.65 10.10
N VAL A 62 7.84 -10.02 9.23
CA VAL A 62 8.22 -9.17 8.09
C VAL A 62 7.02 -8.87 7.20
N ILE A 63 6.28 -9.91 6.81
CA ILE A 63 5.13 -9.72 5.90
C ILE A 63 4.00 -8.95 6.58
N HIS A 64 3.68 -9.26 7.84
CA HIS A 64 2.69 -8.52 8.62
C HIS A 64 2.99 -7.01 8.65
N VAL A 65 4.23 -6.65 8.99
CA VAL A 65 4.65 -5.25 9.11
C VAL A 65 4.65 -4.57 7.74
N ASN A 66 5.13 -5.22 6.68
CA ASN A 66 5.15 -4.61 5.35
C ASN A 66 3.74 -4.44 4.78
N LEU A 67 2.83 -5.41 4.96
CA LEU A 67 1.46 -5.28 4.49
C LEU A 67 0.67 -4.18 5.23
N SER A 68 0.85 -4.06 6.54
CA SER A 68 0.15 -3.05 7.36
C SER A 68 0.81 -1.67 7.32
N SER A 69 2.10 -1.56 7.65
CA SER A 69 2.77 -0.25 7.77
C SER A 69 3.14 0.36 6.43
N LEU A 70 3.41 -0.45 5.39
CA LEU A 70 3.86 0.07 4.09
C LEU A 70 2.72 0.03 3.06
N VAL A 71 2.25 -1.16 2.70
CA VAL A 71 1.30 -1.33 1.59
C VAL A 71 -0.06 -0.72 1.90
N TRP A 72 -0.64 -1.00 3.07
CA TRP A 72 -1.95 -0.44 3.46
C TRP A 72 -1.92 1.09 3.52
N ILE A 73 -0.94 1.69 4.21
CA ILE A 73 -0.83 3.16 4.34
C ILE A 73 -0.74 3.83 2.97
N LEU A 74 0.18 3.36 2.11
CA LEU A 74 0.43 3.99 0.81
C LEU A 74 -0.72 3.74 -0.19
N SER A 75 -1.38 2.59 -0.10
CA SER A 75 -2.58 2.32 -0.90
C SER A 75 -3.73 3.24 -0.48
N PHE A 76 -3.92 3.46 0.83
CA PHE A 76 -4.95 4.38 1.34
C PHE A 76 -4.64 5.84 1.00
N ALA A 77 -3.39 6.27 1.10
CA ALA A 77 -2.96 7.60 0.62
C ALA A 77 -3.29 7.77 -0.87
N SER A 78 -3.09 6.73 -1.68
CA SER A 78 -3.42 6.74 -3.11
C SER A 78 -4.92 6.85 -3.40
N VAL A 79 -5.79 6.39 -2.49
CA VAL A 79 -7.24 6.67 -2.56
C VAL A 79 -7.49 8.17 -2.52
N LEU A 80 -6.91 8.86 -1.53
CA LEU A 80 -7.07 10.30 -1.33
C LEU A 80 -6.51 11.09 -2.52
N TRP A 81 -5.33 10.71 -3.01
CA TRP A 81 -4.72 11.34 -4.18
C TRP A 81 -5.53 11.14 -5.46
N CYS A 82 -6.10 9.95 -5.68
CA CYS A 82 -6.97 9.71 -6.82
C CYS A 82 -8.21 10.62 -6.78
N LEU A 83 -8.84 10.74 -5.61
CA LEU A 83 -10.02 11.59 -5.43
C LEU A 83 -9.68 13.10 -5.54
N ASN A 84 -8.47 13.51 -5.13
CA ASN A 84 -7.99 14.88 -5.18
C ASN A 84 -7.16 15.24 -6.44
N SER A 85 -7.24 14.44 -7.51
CA SER A 85 -6.47 14.67 -8.74
C SER A 85 -7.32 15.26 -9.85
N ARG A 86 -6.73 15.99 -10.79
CA ARG A 86 -7.32 16.30 -12.10
C ARG A 86 -7.38 15.03 -12.96
N SER A 87 -8.35 14.96 -13.87
CA SER A 87 -8.49 13.84 -14.80
C SER A 87 -7.43 13.93 -15.92
N ILE A 88 -6.26 13.34 -15.69
CA ILE A 88 -5.15 13.28 -16.67
C ILE A 88 -4.68 11.84 -16.90
N PHE A 89 -4.35 11.48 -18.15
CA PHE A 89 -3.74 10.19 -18.54
C PHE A 89 -4.26 8.94 -17.80
N PRO A 90 -5.54 8.56 -17.98
CA PRO A 90 -6.16 7.45 -17.25
C PRO A 90 -5.44 6.11 -17.42
N TRP A 91 -4.85 5.86 -18.59
CA TRP A 91 -4.11 4.63 -18.87
C TRP A 91 -2.86 4.50 -17.99
N LEU A 92 -2.10 5.59 -17.81
CA LEU A 92 -0.88 5.62 -17.02
C LEU A 92 -1.21 5.40 -15.53
N ALA A 93 -2.26 6.04 -15.02
CA ALA A 93 -2.72 5.85 -13.65
C ALA A 93 -3.09 4.38 -13.35
N ARG A 94 -3.74 3.71 -14.31
CA ARG A 94 -4.07 2.27 -14.18
C ARG A 94 -2.84 1.39 -14.23
N MET A 95 -1.87 1.69 -15.10
CA MET A 95 -0.61 0.93 -15.17
C MET A 95 0.18 1.04 -13.87
N ILE A 96 0.25 2.24 -13.28
CA ILE A 96 0.88 2.46 -11.97
C ILE A 96 0.24 1.57 -10.90
N PHE A 97 -1.10 1.54 -10.83
CA PHE A 97 -1.81 0.65 -9.91
C PHE A 97 -1.46 -0.82 -10.13
N VAL A 98 -1.40 -1.28 -11.39
CA VAL A 98 -1.04 -2.68 -11.71
C VAL A 98 0.39 -3.00 -11.25
N VAL A 99 1.36 -2.10 -11.45
CA VAL A 99 2.74 -2.27 -10.98
C VAL A 99 2.76 -2.44 -9.46
N VAL A 100 2.04 -1.59 -8.73
CA VAL A 100 1.96 -1.67 -7.26
C VAL A 100 1.30 -2.98 -6.82
N LEU A 101 0.17 -3.36 -7.45
CA LEU A 101 -0.52 -4.61 -7.18
C LEU A 101 0.39 -5.84 -7.38
N VAL A 102 1.17 -5.86 -8.46
CA VAL A 102 2.12 -6.94 -8.74
C VAL A 102 3.23 -6.98 -7.68
N GLY A 103 3.83 -5.85 -7.33
CA GLY A 103 4.85 -5.77 -6.28
C GLY A 103 4.32 -6.25 -4.92
N THR A 104 3.11 -5.82 -4.55
CA THR A 104 2.42 -6.28 -3.34
C THR A 104 2.15 -7.78 -3.37
N ALA A 105 1.67 -8.33 -4.48
CA ALA A 105 1.41 -9.76 -4.61
C ALA A 105 2.70 -10.57 -4.43
N ILE A 106 3.81 -10.15 -5.06
CA ILE A 106 5.12 -10.80 -4.92
C ILE A 106 5.59 -10.77 -3.46
N ILE A 107 5.49 -9.61 -2.77
CA ILE A 107 5.81 -9.50 -1.34
C ILE A 107 4.98 -10.48 -0.50
N ALA A 108 3.66 -10.54 -0.74
CA ALA A 108 2.75 -11.34 0.07
C ALA A 108 2.99 -12.85 -0.09
N ILE A 109 3.34 -13.30 -1.30
CA ILE A 109 3.54 -14.73 -1.59
C ILE A 109 4.98 -15.20 -1.40
N SER A 110 5.96 -14.30 -1.35
CA SER A 110 7.38 -14.68 -1.31
C SER A 110 7.78 -15.66 -0.19
N PRO A 111 7.19 -15.64 1.02
CA PRO A 111 7.53 -16.62 2.06
C PRO A 111 7.28 -18.07 1.67
N PHE A 112 6.40 -18.33 0.70
CA PHE A 112 6.00 -19.69 0.32
C PHE A 112 6.95 -20.34 -0.70
N PHE A 113 7.94 -19.61 -1.21
CA PHE A 113 8.83 -20.06 -2.30
C PHE A 113 10.27 -20.37 -1.88
N GLY A 114 10.56 -20.43 -0.58
CA GLY A 114 11.86 -20.85 -0.07
C GLY A 114 12.14 -20.38 1.34
N SER A 115 13.25 -20.85 1.92
CA SER A 115 13.75 -20.31 3.19
C SER A 115 14.33 -18.92 2.94
N ALA A 116 13.80 -17.91 3.61
CA ALA A 116 14.35 -16.56 3.59
C ALA A 116 14.77 -16.18 5.00
N ASN A 117 15.99 -15.66 5.16
CA ASN A 117 16.43 -15.14 6.44
C ASN A 117 15.74 -13.81 6.69
N ALA A 118 15.05 -13.70 7.83
CA ALA A 118 14.36 -12.48 8.20
C ALA A 118 15.34 -11.49 8.83
N LEU A 119 15.54 -10.34 8.18
CA LEU A 119 16.41 -9.27 8.66
C LEU A 119 15.58 -8.23 9.40
N MET A 120 15.55 -8.34 10.73
CA MET A 120 14.89 -7.38 11.62
C MET A 120 15.73 -6.09 11.69
N SER A 121 15.22 -5.01 11.10
CA SER A 121 15.87 -3.69 11.09
C SER A 121 15.12 -2.70 11.99
N ASN A 122 15.77 -1.63 12.43
CA ASN A 122 15.12 -0.52 13.15
C ASN A 122 14.19 0.35 12.27
N TYR A 123 14.03 0.00 11.00
CA TYR A 123 13.13 0.63 10.03
C TYR A 123 12.10 -0.39 9.53
N ILE A 124 12.12 -0.72 8.23
CA ILE A 124 11.23 -1.71 7.63
C ILE A 124 11.99 -3.04 7.58
N PRO A 125 11.49 -4.11 8.22
CA PRO A 125 12.13 -5.41 8.15
C PRO A 125 12.01 -6.00 6.74
N ILE A 126 12.96 -6.83 6.36
CA ILE A 126 12.99 -7.45 5.02
C ILE A 126 13.27 -8.96 5.13
N LEU A 127 12.85 -9.69 4.10
CA LEU A 127 13.34 -11.05 3.87
C LEU A 127 14.52 -10.98 2.92
N ASP A 128 15.64 -11.59 3.31
CA ASP A 128 16.80 -11.76 2.42
C ASP A 128 16.53 -12.89 1.43
N ALA A 129 15.67 -12.60 0.45
CA ALA A 129 15.31 -13.50 -0.63
C ALA A 129 15.10 -12.71 -1.93
N PRO A 130 15.64 -13.18 -3.08
CA PRO A 130 15.53 -12.47 -4.35
C PRO A 130 14.09 -12.16 -4.75
N LEU A 131 13.16 -13.09 -4.52
CA LEU A 131 11.75 -12.90 -4.84
C LEU A 131 11.14 -11.76 -4.01
N TYR A 132 11.33 -11.77 -2.69
CA TYR A 132 10.85 -10.70 -1.81
C TYR A 132 11.43 -9.34 -2.21
N LEU A 133 12.75 -9.26 -2.40
CA LEU A 133 13.44 -8.02 -2.79
C LEU A 133 12.96 -7.50 -4.13
N SER A 134 12.71 -8.38 -5.11
CA SER A 134 12.14 -7.99 -6.40
C SER A 134 10.74 -7.40 -6.25
N GLY A 135 9.89 -8.01 -5.41
CA GLY A 135 8.55 -7.49 -5.10
C GLY A 135 8.61 -6.12 -4.43
N LEU A 136 9.54 -5.95 -3.48
CA LEU A 136 9.76 -4.68 -2.78
C LEU A 136 10.24 -3.56 -3.73
N ILE A 137 11.16 -3.86 -4.64
CA ILE A 137 11.63 -2.91 -5.66
C ILE A 137 10.48 -2.53 -6.60
N ILE A 138 9.73 -3.51 -7.13
CA ILE A 138 8.58 -3.26 -8.02
C ILE A 138 7.54 -2.39 -7.32
N PHE A 139 7.20 -2.73 -6.06
CA PHE A 139 6.28 -1.95 -5.24
C PHE A 139 6.78 -0.51 -5.04
N GLY A 140 8.05 -0.35 -4.65
CA GLY A 140 8.66 0.96 -4.43
C GLY A 140 8.68 1.84 -5.69
N ILE A 141 9.01 1.26 -6.85
CA ILE A 141 8.91 1.95 -8.15
C ILE A 141 7.46 2.37 -8.42
N GLY A 142 6.50 1.47 -8.24
CA GLY A 142 5.08 1.77 -8.46
C GLY A 142 4.58 2.91 -7.57
N ILE A 143 4.93 2.92 -6.28
CA ILE A 143 4.58 4.03 -5.38
C ILE A 143 5.30 5.32 -5.76
N GLY A 144 6.58 5.27 -6.11
CA GLY A 144 7.32 6.45 -6.58
C GLY A 144 6.65 7.08 -7.80
N LEU A 145 6.23 6.25 -8.78
CA LEU A 145 5.46 6.69 -9.93
C LEU A 145 4.10 7.28 -9.53
N GLN A 146 3.40 6.65 -8.58
CA GLN A 146 2.12 7.15 -8.06
C GLN A 146 2.25 8.53 -7.42
N VAL A 147 3.32 8.77 -6.65
CA VAL A 147 3.61 10.08 -6.04
C VAL A 147 3.86 11.13 -7.12
N VAL A 148 4.76 10.86 -8.07
CA VAL A 148 5.06 11.80 -9.17
C VAL A 148 3.83 12.10 -10.01
N PHE A 149 3.04 11.07 -10.33
CA PHE A 149 1.79 11.21 -11.06
C PHE A 149 0.78 12.08 -10.29
N SER A 150 0.62 11.82 -8.99
CA SER A 150 -0.31 12.57 -8.13
C SER A 150 0.09 14.04 -8.03
N MET A 151 1.37 14.34 -7.78
CA MET A 151 1.89 15.72 -7.76
C MET A 151 1.65 16.46 -9.09
N SER A 152 1.79 15.76 -10.21
CA SER A 152 1.52 16.32 -11.54
C SER A 152 0.02 16.55 -11.78
N ALA A 153 -0.82 15.69 -11.19
CA ALA A 153 -2.27 15.73 -11.36
C ALA A 153 -2.99 16.65 -10.37
N MET A 154 -2.37 17.08 -9.26
CA MET A 154 -2.98 17.92 -8.23
C MET A 154 -3.60 19.21 -8.81
N PHE A 155 -4.66 19.69 -8.14
CA PHE A 155 -5.19 21.03 -8.37
C PHE A 155 -4.23 22.07 -7.79
N LYS A 156 -3.99 23.16 -8.50
CA LYS A 156 -3.18 24.25 -7.96
C LYS A 156 -3.92 24.88 -6.77
N VAL A 157 -3.26 24.91 -5.63
CA VAL A 157 -3.75 25.57 -4.42
C VAL A 157 -3.25 27.02 -4.43
N GLY A 158 -4.12 27.96 -4.04
CA GLY A 158 -3.75 29.38 -3.89
C GLY A 158 -4.00 30.27 -5.11
N GLU A 159 -4.54 29.74 -6.23
CA GLU A 159 -5.01 30.60 -7.34
C GLU A 159 -6.24 31.44 -6.93
N ALA A 160 -7.03 30.98 -5.96
CA ALA A 160 -8.10 31.76 -5.31
C ALA A 160 -8.30 31.30 -3.85
N ILE A 161 -8.61 32.24 -2.94
CA ILE A 161 -8.99 31.91 -1.55
C ILE A 161 -10.38 31.26 -1.58
N SER A 162 -10.42 29.93 -1.50
CA SER A 162 -11.65 29.13 -1.53
C SER A 162 -11.63 28.05 -0.45
N GLY A 163 -12.79 27.72 0.12
CA GLY A 163 -12.91 26.65 1.12
C GLY A 163 -12.45 25.28 0.58
N GLN A 164 -12.75 25.00 -0.70
CA GLN A 164 -12.24 23.82 -1.39
C GLN A 164 -10.70 23.81 -1.47
N GLY A 165 -10.07 24.95 -1.80
CA GLY A 165 -8.61 25.06 -1.85
C GLY A 165 -7.93 24.72 -0.53
N VAL A 166 -8.54 25.10 0.60
CA VAL A 166 -8.04 24.77 1.95
C VAL A 166 -8.08 23.27 2.21
N ILE A 167 -9.19 22.59 1.86
CA ILE A 167 -9.32 21.14 2.06
C ILE A 167 -8.33 20.37 1.18
N ARG A 168 -8.10 20.85 -0.06
CA ARG A 168 -7.18 20.20 -1.00
C ARG A 168 -5.71 20.35 -0.64
N PHE A 169 -5.32 21.33 0.20
CA PHE A 169 -3.92 21.53 0.57
C PHE A 169 -3.34 20.38 1.41
N GLY A 170 -4.19 19.67 2.17
CA GLY A 170 -3.79 18.55 3.02
C GLY A 170 -3.97 17.15 2.39
N LEU A 171 -4.37 17.08 1.12
CA LEU A 171 -4.68 15.84 0.40
C LEU A 171 -3.71 15.63 -0.77
#